data_AF-M7ZQ14-F1
#
_entry.id   AF-M7ZQ14-F1
#
_cell.length_a   1.000
_cell.length_b   1.000
_cell.length_c   1.000
_cell.angle_alpha   90.00
_cell.angle_beta   90.00
_cell.angle_gamma   90.00
#
_symmetry.space_group_name_H-M   'P 1'
#
loop_
_entity.id
_entity.type
_entity.pdbx_description
1 polymer ?
#
loop_
_entity_poly.entity_id
_entity_poly.type
_entity_poly.pdbx_seq_one_letter_code
_entity_poly.pdbx_strand_id
1 'polypeptide(L)'
;MPLASLNSRVYTNQITLCLFLLQLAAAGLAVGFFVYRAVKDIAGRAWPRAMVTVILWSAFGVTLAVGSLLMCFSMPATVGLGVALVVFSIGTGLYACWVTRRVGFTARVFEKAVQPVDKFRGLNGPAYLMVAAGFVWISVWCVAVIGAVNFRFPGLTILALVVSLAWTAEVMRNVANLTASRVIALYYLRGMQSSVQFSFQRALSYNLGSACLGSLFVPTIEALRILARGLNLLEGEDEFMFSCAHCCLNVMNAVFEFGNSWAFVHASRSTWRQFEGQPGMPALADADITSSVCFLTGVTSGALCVALAGSWTFVTHRHYTATVSLMAFYVGYLMTRIGMALPQACVGCYYVCYAENPRSRLFEDSPIGERLNKMKEDGEDAVGVAPTPRFPHQHVSAA
;
A
#
# COMPACT_ATOMS: atom_id res chain seq x y z
N MET A 1 26.79 20.40 49.51
CA MET A 1 25.75 20.28 48.47
C MET A 1 25.98 21.34 47.41
N PRO A 2 26.51 21.01 46.23
CA PRO A 2 26.36 21.88 45.06
C PRO A 2 25.09 21.47 44.30
N LEU A 3 24.25 22.47 43.99
CA LEU A 3 23.05 22.31 43.18
C LEU A 3 23.41 21.78 41.78
N ALA A 4 22.57 20.87 41.30
CA ALA A 4 22.54 20.39 39.93
C ALA A 4 22.46 21.56 38.95
N SER A 5 23.53 21.84 38.20
CA SER A 5 23.42 22.52 36.92
C SER A 5 22.85 21.51 35.91
N LEU A 6 21.54 21.27 36.00
CA LEU A 6 20.78 20.66 34.92
C LEU A 6 21.03 21.51 33.67
N ASN A 7 21.81 20.98 32.74
CA ASN A 7 22.13 21.59 31.46
C ASN A 7 20.81 21.76 30.67
N SER A 8 20.14 22.89 30.92
CA SER A 8 18.78 23.18 30.46
C SER A 8 18.67 23.07 28.94
N ARG A 9 19.68 23.45 28.15
CA ARG A 9 19.59 23.37 26.69
C ARG A 9 19.51 21.94 26.15
N VAL A 10 20.14 20.96 26.81
CA VAL A 10 20.14 19.56 26.36
C VAL A 10 18.82 18.87 26.72
N TYR A 11 18.34 19.07 27.95
CA TYR A 11 17.04 18.52 28.39
C TYR A 11 15.85 19.20 27.71
N THR A 12 15.89 20.52 27.51
CA THR A 12 14.87 21.25 26.75
C THR A 12 14.84 20.77 25.31
N ASN A 13 15.99 20.57 24.65
CA ASN A 13 16.00 20.02 23.29
C ASN A 13 15.38 18.62 23.19
N GLN A 14 15.65 17.71 24.13
CA GLN A 14 15.08 16.37 24.08
C GLN A 14 13.58 16.35 24.37
N ILE A 15 13.11 17.13 25.34
CA ILE A 15 11.68 17.22 25.67
C ILE A 15 10.91 17.90 24.52
N THR A 16 11.45 19.00 23.98
CA THR A 16 10.87 19.70 22.83
C THR A 16 10.86 18.82 21.59
N LEU A 17 11.90 18.01 21.36
CA LEU A 17 11.96 17.06 20.25
C LEU A 17 10.97 15.88 20.43
N CYS A 18 10.81 15.36 21.65
CA CYS A 18 9.79 14.35 21.96
C CYS A 18 8.37 14.89 21.73
N LEU A 19 8.07 16.09 22.23
CA LEU A 19 6.78 16.75 21.99
C LEU A 19 6.54 17.00 20.50
N PHE A 20 7.59 17.42 19.79
CA PHE A 20 7.56 17.62 18.34
C PHE A 20 7.24 16.33 17.58
N LEU A 21 7.89 15.21 17.94
CA LEU A 21 7.64 13.92 17.30
C LEU A 21 6.26 13.34 17.66
N LEU A 22 5.76 13.62 18.86
CA LEU A 22 4.41 13.25 19.26
C LEU A 22 3.36 14.06 18.49
N GLN A 23 3.59 15.35 18.28
CA GLN A 23 2.77 16.19 17.38
C GLN A 23 2.83 15.67 15.94
N LEU A 24 3.99 15.22 15.47
CA LEU A 24 4.15 14.65 14.14
C LEU A 24 3.37 13.34 13.99
N ALA A 25 3.47 12.44 14.95
CA ALA A 25 2.69 11.21 14.97
C ALA A 25 1.19 11.51 15.02
N ALA A 26 0.77 12.50 15.83
CA ALA A 26 -0.62 12.92 15.95
C ALA A 26 -1.16 13.52 14.64
N ALA A 27 -0.36 14.33 13.96
CA ALA A 27 -0.68 14.86 12.63
C ALA A 27 -0.79 13.72 11.60
N GLY A 28 0.13 12.77 11.60
CA GLY A 28 0.08 11.58 10.75
C GLY A 28 -1.17 10.72 10.98
N LEU A 29 -1.55 10.52 12.23
CA LEU A 29 -2.79 9.82 12.59
C LEU A 29 -4.01 10.62 12.16
N ALA A 30 -4.05 11.92 12.42
CA ALA A 30 -5.18 12.76 12.04
C ALA A 30 -5.39 12.75 10.52
N VAL A 31 -4.33 12.99 9.74
CA VAL A 31 -4.40 12.94 8.28
C VAL A 31 -4.80 11.55 7.80
N GLY A 32 -4.17 10.49 8.30
CA GLY A 32 -4.52 9.11 7.94
C GLY A 32 -5.97 8.74 8.28
N PHE A 33 -6.46 9.17 9.44
CA PHE A 33 -7.84 8.95 9.89
C PHE A 33 -8.85 9.73 9.04
N PHE A 34 -8.59 11.02 8.78
CA PHE A 34 -9.46 11.83 7.92
C PHE A 34 -9.47 11.31 6.49
N VAL A 35 -8.33 10.89 5.95
CA VAL A 35 -8.23 10.29 4.62
C VAL A 35 -9.00 8.97 4.57
N TYR A 36 -8.80 8.07 5.54
CA TYR A 36 -9.55 6.82 5.61
C TYR A 36 -11.06 7.07 5.72
N ARG A 37 -11.47 8.00 6.58
CA ARG A 37 -12.88 8.36 6.77
C ARG A 37 -13.47 9.02 5.52
N ALA A 38 -12.73 9.88 4.84
CA ALA A 38 -13.15 10.49 3.58
C ALA A 38 -13.33 9.43 2.49
N VAL A 39 -12.37 8.50 2.34
CA VAL A 39 -12.48 7.37 1.40
C VAL A 39 -13.75 6.56 1.71
N LYS A 40 -13.98 6.22 2.97
CA LYS A 40 -15.15 5.47 3.40
C LYS A 40 -16.47 6.22 3.15
N ASP A 41 -16.54 7.49 3.53
CA ASP A 41 -17.74 8.31 3.41
C ASP A 41 -18.09 8.58 1.94
N ILE A 42 -17.08 8.79 1.07
CA ILE A 42 -17.31 8.97 -0.38
C ILE A 42 -17.70 7.64 -1.04
N ALA A 43 -17.11 6.52 -0.61
CA ALA A 43 -17.51 5.19 -1.06
C ALA A 43 -18.97 4.87 -0.70
N GLY A 44 -19.42 5.25 0.51
CA GLY A 44 -20.80 5.03 0.97
C GLY A 44 -21.86 5.92 0.32
N ARG A 45 -21.49 7.08 -0.26
CA ARG A 45 -22.43 8.00 -0.92
C ARG A 45 -22.71 7.68 -2.40
N ALA A 46 -22.35 6.48 -2.87
CA ALA A 46 -22.54 6.03 -4.26
C ALA A 46 -21.76 6.84 -5.32
N TRP A 47 -20.62 7.46 -4.95
CA TRP A 47 -19.73 8.16 -5.89
C TRP A 47 -18.34 7.51 -6.02
N PRO A 48 -18.24 6.18 -6.23
CA PRO A 48 -16.95 5.48 -6.27
C PRO A 48 -16.07 5.92 -7.45
N ARG A 49 -16.68 6.34 -8.57
CA ARG A 49 -15.96 6.89 -9.73
C ARG A 49 -15.27 8.20 -9.39
N ALA A 50 -15.98 9.09 -8.68
CA ALA A 50 -15.40 10.35 -8.23
C ALA A 50 -14.31 10.09 -7.19
N MET A 51 -14.50 9.15 -6.27
CA MET A 51 -13.48 8.77 -5.27
C MET A 51 -12.14 8.40 -5.93
N VAL A 52 -12.15 7.45 -6.87
CA VAL A 52 -10.94 6.98 -7.54
C VAL A 52 -10.30 8.10 -8.36
N THR A 53 -11.12 8.89 -9.07
CA THR A 53 -10.64 10.03 -9.86
C THR A 53 -9.98 11.09 -8.97
N VAL A 54 -10.63 11.46 -7.86
CA VAL A 54 -10.11 12.43 -6.89
C VAL A 54 -8.81 11.92 -6.28
N ILE A 55 -8.69 10.64 -5.93
CA ILE A 55 -7.45 10.08 -5.38
C ILE A 55 -6.31 10.20 -6.40
N LEU A 56 -6.54 9.81 -7.65
CA LEU A 56 -5.51 9.86 -8.70
C LEU A 56 -5.02 11.29 -8.95
N TRP A 57 -5.95 12.24 -9.13
CA TRP A 57 -5.60 13.63 -9.43
C TRP A 57 -5.10 14.40 -8.20
N SER A 58 -5.60 14.11 -7.00
CA SER A 58 -5.09 14.71 -5.77
C SER A 58 -3.67 14.21 -5.45
N ALA A 59 -3.34 12.95 -5.75
CA ALA A 59 -1.97 12.47 -5.61
C ALA A 59 -1.00 13.28 -6.48
N PHE A 60 -1.34 13.53 -7.75
CA PHE A 60 -0.58 14.42 -8.62
C PHE A 60 -0.46 15.84 -8.05
N GLY A 61 -1.61 16.48 -7.75
CA GLY A 61 -1.62 17.88 -7.32
C GLY A 61 -0.91 18.13 -5.98
N VAL A 62 -1.15 17.26 -4.99
CA VAL A 62 -0.54 17.39 -3.66
C VAL A 62 0.96 17.12 -3.70
N THR A 63 1.40 16.05 -4.38
CA THR A 63 2.85 15.75 -4.47
C THR A 63 3.62 16.83 -5.23
N LEU A 64 3.02 17.39 -6.29
CA LEU A 64 3.59 18.53 -7.02
C LEU A 64 3.69 19.78 -6.15
N ALA A 65 2.62 20.13 -5.43
CA ALA A 65 2.58 21.31 -4.56
C ALA A 65 3.61 21.20 -3.42
N VAL A 66 3.67 20.03 -2.77
CA VAL A 66 4.60 19.77 -1.66
C VAL A 66 6.04 19.68 -2.15
N GLY A 67 6.29 19.06 -3.30
CA GLY A 67 7.60 19.03 -3.94
C GLY A 67 8.10 20.44 -4.25
N SER A 68 7.24 21.28 -4.82
CA SER A 68 7.54 22.69 -5.09
C SER A 68 7.83 23.47 -3.80
N LEU A 69 7.03 23.26 -2.74
CA LEU A 69 7.23 23.88 -1.44
C LEU A 69 8.59 23.51 -0.81
N LEU A 70 9.03 22.26 -0.92
CA LEU A 70 10.35 21.83 -0.43
C LEU A 70 11.51 22.46 -1.21
N MET A 71 11.33 22.72 -2.51
CA MET A 71 12.31 23.47 -3.30
C MET A 71 12.41 24.93 -2.84
N CYS A 72 11.29 25.57 -2.50
CA CYS A 72 11.27 26.95 -2.01
C CYS A 72 12.08 27.14 -0.71
N PHE A 73 12.22 26.11 0.13
CA PHE A 73 13.06 26.17 1.34
C PHE A 73 14.55 26.39 1.07
N SER A 74 14.99 26.19 -0.19
CA SER A 74 16.33 26.54 -0.68
C SER A 74 17.49 25.89 0.08
N MET A 75 17.27 24.73 0.69
CA MET A 75 18.34 23.93 1.33
C MET A 75 18.69 22.73 0.46
N PRO A 76 19.98 22.34 0.32
CA PRO A 76 20.38 21.26 -0.58
C PRO A 76 19.61 19.95 -0.36
N ALA A 77 19.42 19.57 0.92
CA ALA A 77 18.70 18.35 1.29
C ALA A 77 17.18 18.43 1.00
N THR A 78 16.54 19.59 1.19
CA THR A 78 15.11 19.74 0.89
C THR A 78 14.85 19.87 -0.61
N VAL A 79 15.76 20.50 -1.35
CA VAL A 79 15.72 20.58 -2.81
C VAL A 79 15.79 19.19 -3.42
N GLY A 80 16.70 18.33 -2.96
CA GLY A 80 16.78 16.93 -3.42
C GLY A 80 15.47 16.16 -3.21
N LEU A 81 14.87 16.27 -2.02
CA LEU A 81 13.58 15.64 -1.72
C LEU A 81 12.43 16.24 -2.56
N GLY A 82 12.46 17.56 -2.78
CA GLY A 82 11.51 18.28 -3.63
C GLY A 82 11.57 17.81 -5.08
N VAL A 83 12.77 17.70 -5.67
CA VAL A 83 12.98 17.19 -7.03
C VAL A 83 12.44 15.77 -7.16
N ALA A 84 12.75 14.88 -6.21
CA ALA A 84 12.24 13.52 -6.22
C ALA A 84 10.69 13.47 -6.20
N LEU A 85 10.04 14.30 -5.37
CA LEU A 85 8.57 14.39 -5.31
C LEU A 85 7.96 14.95 -6.59
N VAL A 86 8.61 15.92 -7.24
CA VAL A 86 8.14 16.47 -8.53
C VAL A 86 8.28 15.45 -9.66
N VAL A 87 9.40 14.71 -9.72
CA VAL A 87 9.54 13.62 -10.70
C VAL A 87 8.48 12.54 -10.48
N PHE A 88 8.22 12.18 -9.22
CA PHE A 88 7.17 11.24 -8.86
C PHE A 88 5.76 11.77 -9.22
N SER A 89 5.51 13.08 -9.05
CA SER A 89 4.22 13.68 -9.41
C SER A 89 4.00 13.60 -10.92
N ILE A 90 5.00 13.92 -11.76
CA ILE A 90 4.91 13.79 -13.22
C ILE A 90 4.54 12.35 -13.61
N GLY A 91 5.22 11.35 -13.05
CA GLY A 91 4.88 9.94 -13.28
C GLY A 91 3.45 9.59 -12.85
N THR A 92 3.00 10.11 -11.71
CA THR A 92 1.63 9.94 -11.21
C THR A 92 0.60 10.60 -12.13
N GLY A 93 0.90 11.77 -12.67
CA GLY A 93 0.05 12.47 -13.64
C GLY A 93 -0.10 11.69 -14.95
N LEU A 94 1.02 11.19 -15.50
CA LEU A 94 1.00 10.32 -16.69
C LEU A 94 0.20 9.03 -16.43
N TYR A 95 0.39 8.41 -15.27
CA TYR A 95 -0.37 7.24 -14.85
C TYR A 95 -1.88 7.55 -14.72
N ALA A 96 -2.25 8.70 -14.13
CA ALA A 96 -3.64 9.13 -14.00
C ALA A 96 -4.32 9.29 -15.38
N CYS A 97 -3.62 9.90 -16.35
CA CYS A 97 -4.10 10.03 -17.72
C CYS A 97 -4.32 8.65 -18.38
N TRP A 98 -3.36 7.73 -18.25
CA TRP A 98 -3.45 6.39 -18.83
C TRP A 98 -4.58 5.56 -18.21
N VAL A 99 -4.74 5.63 -16.89
CA VAL A 99 -5.65 4.77 -16.14
C VAL A 99 -7.11 5.24 -16.16
N THR A 100 -7.38 6.47 -16.64
CA THR A 100 -8.73 7.09 -16.64
C THR A 100 -9.79 6.19 -17.29
N ARG A 101 -9.43 5.41 -18.32
CA ARG A 101 -10.34 4.45 -18.98
C ARG A 101 -10.77 3.30 -18.06
N ARG A 102 -9.93 2.91 -17.10
CA ARG A 102 -10.17 1.78 -16.16
C ARG A 102 -10.94 2.17 -14.90
N VAL A 103 -10.98 3.47 -14.58
CA VAL A 103 -11.60 4.01 -13.35
C VAL A 103 -13.06 3.59 -13.21
N GLY A 104 -13.81 3.58 -14.31
CA GLY A 104 -15.24 3.21 -14.30
C GLY A 104 -15.50 1.76 -13.90
N PHE A 105 -14.59 0.84 -14.24
CA PHE A 105 -14.67 -0.57 -13.85
C PHE A 105 -14.29 -0.76 -12.38
N THR A 106 -13.10 -0.29 -11.98
CA THR A 106 -12.61 -0.44 -10.60
C THR A 106 -13.54 0.23 -9.59
N ALA A 107 -14.15 1.36 -9.93
CA ALA A 107 -15.16 1.99 -9.07
C ALA A 107 -16.36 1.07 -8.76
N ARG A 108 -16.88 0.37 -9.78
CA ARG A 108 -18.02 -0.55 -9.61
C ARG A 108 -17.61 -1.79 -8.81
N VAL A 109 -16.41 -2.33 -9.07
CA VAL A 109 -15.86 -3.45 -8.30
C VAL A 109 -15.69 -3.05 -6.83
N PHE A 110 -15.11 -1.87 -6.57
CA PHE A 110 -14.89 -1.35 -5.23
C PHE A 110 -16.21 -1.17 -4.46
N GLU A 111 -17.23 -0.60 -5.10
CA GLU A 111 -18.58 -0.43 -4.52
C GLU A 111 -19.18 -1.76 -4.09
N LYS A 112 -19.20 -2.76 -4.99
CA LYS A 112 -19.74 -4.09 -4.69
C LYS A 112 -18.92 -4.84 -3.65
N ALA A 113 -17.59 -4.68 -3.67
CA ALA A 113 -16.69 -5.33 -2.73
C ALA A 113 -16.81 -4.77 -1.31
N VAL A 114 -17.06 -3.47 -1.15
CA VAL A 114 -17.19 -2.80 0.16
C VAL A 114 -18.60 -2.91 0.73
N GLN A 115 -19.62 -3.20 -0.08
CA GLN A 115 -21.01 -3.34 0.36
C GLN A 115 -21.22 -4.23 1.62
N PRO A 116 -20.52 -5.37 1.81
CA PRO A 116 -20.63 -6.17 3.03
C PRO A 116 -20.15 -5.45 4.30
N VAL A 117 -19.24 -4.48 4.18
CA VAL A 117 -18.68 -3.73 5.32
C VAL A 117 -19.77 -2.95 6.06
N ASP A 118 -20.75 -2.39 5.34
CA ASP A 118 -21.85 -1.66 5.96
C ASP A 118 -22.85 -2.59 6.68
N LYS A 119 -22.98 -3.82 6.20
CA LYS A 119 -23.79 -4.87 6.83
C LYS A 119 -23.14 -5.39 8.12
N PHE A 120 -21.81 -5.41 8.16
CA PHE A 120 -21.02 -5.85 9.32
C PHE A 120 -20.34 -4.66 10.00
N ARG A 121 -21.09 -3.87 10.78
CA ARG A 121 -20.56 -2.71 11.52
C ARG A 121 -19.32 -3.00 12.36
N GLY A 122 -19.17 -4.23 12.87
CA GLY A 122 -18.00 -4.68 13.65
C GLY A 122 -16.72 -4.92 12.85
N LEU A 123 -16.78 -4.98 11.51
CA LEU A 123 -15.63 -5.29 10.65
C LEU A 123 -14.57 -4.18 10.64
N ASN A 124 -14.98 -2.94 10.90
CA ASN A 124 -14.05 -1.82 11.01
C ASN A 124 -13.23 -1.85 12.32
N GLY A 125 -13.68 -2.58 13.35
CA GLY A 125 -13.04 -2.63 14.66
C GLY A 125 -11.56 -3.07 14.60
N PRO A 126 -11.24 -4.22 14.00
CA PRO A 126 -9.85 -4.65 13.82
C PRO A 126 -8.99 -3.67 13.02
N ALA A 127 -9.54 -3.03 11.99
CA ALA A 127 -8.81 -2.03 11.20
C ALA A 127 -8.46 -0.80 12.05
N TYR A 128 -9.41 -0.28 12.84
CA TYR A 128 -9.15 0.82 13.77
C TYR A 128 -8.15 0.42 14.87
N LEU A 129 -8.24 -0.81 15.38
CA LEU A 129 -7.30 -1.31 16.38
C LEU A 129 -5.87 -1.41 15.82
N MET A 130 -5.71 -1.88 14.58
CA MET A 130 -4.40 -1.95 13.90
C MET A 130 -3.83 -0.55 13.61
N VAL A 131 -4.67 0.42 13.22
CA VAL A 131 -4.23 1.83 13.06
C VAL A 131 -3.78 2.41 14.41
N ALA A 132 -4.55 2.18 15.48
CA ALA A 132 -4.21 2.64 16.82
C ALA A 132 -2.91 1.99 17.35
N ALA A 133 -2.75 0.68 17.16
CA ALA A 133 -1.52 -0.03 17.49
C ALA A 133 -0.33 0.50 16.69
N GLY A 134 -0.53 0.77 15.39
CA GLY A 134 0.47 1.38 14.54
C GLY A 134 0.91 2.76 15.02
N PHE A 135 -0.02 3.59 15.50
CA PHE A 135 0.30 4.90 16.06
C PHE A 135 1.11 4.80 17.36
N VAL A 136 0.73 3.90 18.28
CA VAL A 136 1.50 3.65 19.50
C VAL A 136 2.90 3.20 19.14
N TRP A 137 3.03 2.28 18.19
CA TRP A 137 4.31 1.77 17.73
C TRP A 137 5.17 2.87 17.09
N ILE A 138 4.62 3.68 16.19
CA ILE A 138 5.32 4.82 15.59
C ILE A 138 5.79 5.82 16.66
N SER A 139 4.98 6.04 17.71
CA SER A 139 5.35 6.94 18.80
C SER A 139 6.56 6.41 19.58
N VAL A 140 6.61 5.10 19.85
CA VAL A 140 7.79 4.43 20.44
C VAL A 140 9.00 4.55 19.51
N TRP A 141 8.80 4.38 18.20
CA TRP A 141 9.83 4.51 17.19
C TRP A 141 10.44 5.91 17.12
N CYS A 142 9.61 6.95 17.20
CA CYS A 142 10.06 8.33 17.28
C CYS A 142 11.04 8.54 18.44
N VAL A 143 10.77 7.98 19.62
CA VAL A 143 11.67 8.04 20.78
C VAL A 143 12.93 7.22 20.56
N ALA A 144 12.82 6.03 19.95
CA ALA A 144 13.95 5.17 19.65
C ALA A 144 14.97 5.83 18.70
N VAL A 145 14.50 6.59 17.70
CA VAL A 145 15.37 7.33 16.78
C VAL A 145 16.21 8.39 17.51
N ILE A 146 15.66 9.06 18.53
CA ILE A 146 16.42 10.02 19.36
C ILE A 146 17.56 9.30 20.10
N GLY A 147 17.26 8.13 20.67
CA GLY A 147 18.26 7.31 21.34
C GLY A 147 19.36 6.81 20.38
N ALA A 148 18.99 6.44 19.16
CA ALA A 148 19.87 5.90 18.13
C ALA A 148 21.00 6.86 17.71
N VAL A 149 20.78 8.17 17.81
CA VAL A 149 21.80 9.18 17.46
C VAL A 149 23.04 9.09 18.36
N ASN A 150 22.92 8.52 19.58
CA ASN A 150 24.03 8.38 20.52
C ASN A 150 24.81 7.07 20.35
N PHE A 151 24.44 6.21 19.39
CA PHE A 151 25.14 4.96 19.14
C PHE A 151 26.40 5.17 18.30
N ARG A 152 27.33 4.20 18.39
CA ARG A 152 28.63 4.22 17.69
C ARG A 152 28.49 4.28 16.16
N PHE A 153 27.38 3.77 15.60
CA PHE A 153 27.06 3.83 14.16
C PHE A 153 25.64 4.35 13.92
N PRO A 154 25.39 5.66 14.07
CA PRO A 154 24.03 6.20 14.13
C PRO A 154 23.24 5.96 12.85
N GLY A 155 23.88 6.08 11.68
CA GLY A 155 23.22 5.85 10.38
C GLY A 155 22.75 4.41 10.19
N LEU A 156 23.58 3.43 10.57
CA LEU A 156 23.26 2.00 10.39
C LEU A 156 22.20 1.55 11.39
N THR A 157 22.23 2.09 12.62
CA THR A 157 21.17 1.90 13.60
C THR A 157 19.86 2.51 13.09
N ILE A 158 19.84 3.78 12.67
CA ILE A 158 18.63 4.43 12.14
C ILE A 158 18.07 3.68 10.93
N LEU A 159 18.92 3.19 10.02
CA LEU A 159 18.50 2.38 8.89
C LEU A 159 17.80 1.09 9.35
N ALA A 160 18.43 0.31 10.24
CA ALA A 160 17.85 -0.92 10.78
C ALA A 160 16.52 -0.65 11.50
N LEU A 161 16.44 0.49 12.20
CA LEU A 161 15.25 0.98 12.88
C LEU A 161 14.12 1.29 11.88
N VAL A 162 14.39 2.02 10.79
CA VAL A 162 13.41 2.33 9.74
C VAL A 162 12.92 1.07 9.03
N VAL A 163 13.81 0.11 8.75
CA VAL A 163 13.47 -1.18 8.13
C VAL A 163 12.56 -1.99 9.05
N SER A 164 12.85 -2.03 10.35
CA SER A 164 12.01 -2.71 11.35
C SER A 164 10.62 -2.06 11.47
N LEU A 165 10.56 -0.72 11.43
CA LEU A 165 9.29 0.01 11.39
C LEU A 165 8.50 -0.31 10.10
N ALA A 166 9.16 -0.37 8.95
CA ALA A 166 8.55 -0.74 7.67
C ALA A 166 7.88 -2.13 7.76
N TRP A 167 8.66 -3.10 8.24
CA TRP A 167 8.24 -4.49 8.35
C TRP A 167 7.06 -4.63 9.30
N THR A 168 7.15 -4.06 10.50
CA THR A 168 6.05 -4.11 11.49
C THR A 168 4.78 -3.44 11.01
N ALA A 169 4.87 -2.31 10.29
CA ALA A 169 3.71 -1.66 9.67
C ALA A 169 3.05 -2.54 8.59
N GLU A 170 3.85 -3.23 7.77
CA GLU A 170 3.34 -4.19 6.79
C GLU A 170 2.72 -5.43 7.46
N VAL A 171 3.27 -5.89 8.60
CA VAL A 171 2.64 -6.96 9.40
C VAL A 171 1.26 -6.54 9.89
N MET A 172 1.14 -5.34 10.48
CA MET A 172 -0.16 -4.83 10.96
C MET A 172 -1.19 -4.73 9.83
N ARG A 173 -0.77 -4.25 8.66
CA ARG A 173 -1.59 -4.19 7.45
C ARG A 173 -2.02 -5.59 6.99
N ASN A 174 -1.11 -6.57 6.96
CA ASN A 174 -1.42 -7.93 6.54
C ASN A 174 -2.32 -8.68 7.53
N VAL A 175 -2.18 -8.43 8.84
CA VAL A 175 -3.11 -8.95 9.86
C VAL A 175 -4.52 -8.36 9.67
N ALA A 176 -4.63 -7.07 9.39
CA ALA A 176 -5.92 -6.45 9.06
C ALA A 176 -6.52 -7.05 7.78
N ASN A 177 -5.71 -7.25 6.74
CA ASN A 177 -6.12 -7.90 5.49
C ASN A 177 -6.66 -9.32 5.74
N LEU A 178 -5.90 -10.17 6.43
CA LEU A 178 -6.29 -11.55 6.74
C LEU A 178 -7.60 -11.63 7.52
N THR A 179 -7.77 -10.72 8.49
CA THR A 179 -8.99 -10.65 9.30
C THR A 179 -10.19 -10.29 8.43
N ALA A 180 -10.06 -9.26 7.60
CA ALA A 180 -11.12 -8.80 6.72
C ALA A 180 -11.48 -9.84 5.64
N SER A 181 -10.48 -10.37 4.94
CA SER A 181 -10.69 -11.38 3.89
C SER A 181 -11.39 -12.62 4.42
N ARG A 182 -11.07 -13.08 5.64
CA ARG A 182 -11.74 -14.23 6.24
C ARG A 182 -13.23 -13.99 6.51
N VAL A 183 -13.57 -12.85 7.10
CA VAL A 183 -14.98 -12.52 7.42
C VAL A 183 -15.80 -12.40 6.13
N ILE A 184 -15.23 -11.73 5.12
CA ILE A 184 -15.88 -11.50 3.82
C ILE A 184 -16.01 -12.80 3.02
N ALA A 185 -14.98 -13.66 3.02
CA ALA A 185 -15.03 -14.95 2.33
C ALA A 185 -16.10 -15.88 2.94
N LEU A 186 -16.21 -15.92 4.27
CA LEU A 186 -17.25 -16.71 4.94
C LEU A 186 -18.66 -16.21 4.62
N TYR A 187 -18.82 -14.90 4.44
CA TYR A 187 -20.08 -14.31 4.01
C TYR A 187 -20.44 -14.72 2.57
N TYR A 188 -19.54 -14.55 1.60
CA TYR A 188 -19.83 -14.85 0.20
C TYR A 188 -19.96 -16.35 -0.10
N LEU A 189 -19.11 -17.19 0.49
CA LEU A 189 -19.06 -18.62 0.18
C LEU A 189 -20.04 -19.45 0.99
N ARG A 190 -20.31 -19.07 2.24
CA ARG A 190 -21.11 -19.89 3.17
C ARG A 190 -22.38 -19.21 3.65
N GLY A 191 -22.61 -17.94 3.31
CA GLY A 191 -23.73 -17.16 3.85
C GLY A 191 -23.70 -17.01 5.37
N MET A 192 -22.56 -17.29 6.01
CA MET A 192 -22.41 -17.34 7.46
C MET A 192 -21.90 -16.02 8.01
N GLN A 193 -22.46 -15.57 9.13
CA GLN A 193 -21.92 -14.46 9.90
C GLN A 193 -20.86 -14.98 10.88
N SER A 194 -19.58 -14.80 10.55
CA SER A 194 -18.49 -15.11 11.49
C SER A 194 -18.27 -13.96 12.47
N SER A 195 -18.00 -14.26 13.74
CA SER A 195 -17.59 -13.22 14.69
C SER A 195 -16.23 -12.64 14.28
N VAL A 196 -16.20 -11.31 14.10
CA VAL A 196 -15.01 -10.57 13.68
C VAL A 196 -13.85 -10.77 14.67
N GLN A 197 -14.19 -10.81 15.97
CA GLN A 197 -13.23 -11.01 17.05
C GLN A 197 -12.51 -12.37 16.96
N PHE A 198 -13.23 -13.44 16.63
CA PHE A 198 -12.63 -14.76 16.48
C PHE A 198 -11.68 -14.81 15.28
N SER A 199 -12.09 -14.22 14.15
CA SER A 199 -11.23 -14.11 12.96
C SER A 199 -9.98 -13.29 13.24
N PHE A 200 -10.07 -12.23 14.04
CA PHE A 200 -8.95 -11.39 14.45
C PHE A 200 -8.00 -12.12 15.40
N GLN A 201 -8.52 -12.77 16.45
CA GLN A 201 -7.71 -13.58 17.36
C GLN A 201 -6.97 -14.70 16.63
N ARG A 202 -7.64 -15.35 15.68
CA ARG A 202 -7.02 -16.37 14.83
C ARG A 202 -5.94 -15.80 13.92
N ALA A 203 -6.13 -14.60 13.37
CA ALA A 203 -5.12 -13.92 12.56
C ALA A 203 -3.85 -13.62 13.37
N LEU A 204 -4.01 -13.19 14.62
CA LEU A 204 -2.91 -12.88 15.55
C LEU A 204 -2.21 -14.11 16.15
N SER A 205 -2.86 -15.26 16.20
CA SER A 205 -2.29 -16.48 16.78
C SER A 205 -1.76 -17.43 15.72
N TYR A 206 -2.64 -17.94 14.85
CA TYR A 206 -2.31 -18.99 13.89
C TYR A 206 -1.69 -18.45 12.60
N ASN A 207 -2.16 -17.31 12.10
CA ASN A 207 -1.70 -16.78 10.81
C ASN A 207 -0.64 -15.68 10.96
N LEU A 208 -0.17 -15.39 12.18
CA LEU A 208 0.81 -14.33 12.39
C LEU A 208 2.15 -14.67 11.75
N GLY A 209 2.58 -15.95 11.82
CA GLY A 209 3.83 -16.39 11.18
C GLY A 209 3.83 -16.19 9.67
N SER A 210 2.74 -16.55 8.98
CA SER A 210 2.61 -16.35 7.54
C SER A 210 2.43 -14.86 7.19
N ALA A 211 1.75 -14.08 8.04
CA ALA A 211 1.69 -12.63 7.91
C ALA A 211 3.08 -11.98 8.01
N CYS A 212 3.90 -12.39 8.98
CA CYS A 212 5.26 -11.90 9.19
C CYS A 212 6.18 -12.21 8.01
N LEU A 213 6.18 -13.45 7.52
CA LEU A 213 6.96 -13.86 6.35
C LEU A 213 6.49 -13.15 5.08
N GLY A 214 5.17 -13.08 4.88
CA GLY A 214 4.61 -12.37 3.72
C GLY A 214 4.93 -10.88 3.72
N SER A 215 4.99 -10.23 4.89
CA SER A 215 5.36 -8.81 5.02
C SER A 215 6.83 -8.53 4.71
N LEU A 216 7.70 -9.54 4.81
CA LEU A 216 9.11 -9.44 4.43
C LEU A 216 9.30 -9.72 2.94
N PHE A 217 8.74 -10.83 2.45
CA PHE A 217 9.01 -11.31 1.10
C PHE A 217 8.17 -10.61 0.03
N VAL A 218 6.87 -10.38 0.25
CA VAL A 218 5.98 -9.84 -0.81
C VAL A 218 6.43 -8.46 -1.32
N PRO A 219 6.74 -7.47 -0.45
CA PRO A 219 7.23 -6.18 -0.93
C PRO A 219 8.60 -6.27 -1.60
N THR A 220 9.50 -7.12 -1.09
CA THR A 220 10.83 -7.34 -1.64
C THR A 220 10.75 -7.93 -3.05
N ILE A 221 9.88 -8.92 -3.24
CA ILE A 221 9.61 -9.56 -4.53
C ILE A 221 9.02 -8.54 -5.52
N GLU A 222 8.07 -7.71 -5.10
CA GLU A 222 7.48 -6.66 -5.95
C GLU A 222 8.51 -5.60 -6.35
N ALA A 223 9.38 -5.19 -5.43
CA ALA A 223 10.48 -4.28 -5.73
C ALA A 223 11.45 -4.88 -6.76
N LEU A 224 11.80 -6.16 -6.60
CA LEU A 224 12.63 -6.88 -7.57
C LEU A 224 11.98 -6.99 -8.94
N ARG A 225 10.64 -7.13 -9.03
CA ARG A 225 9.91 -7.09 -10.32
C ARG A 225 10.08 -5.76 -11.03
N ILE A 226 9.94 -4.66 -10.30
CA ILE A 226 10.07 -3.31 -10.87
C ILE A 226 11.49 -3.09 -11.36
N LEU A 227 12.50 -3.50 -10.57
CA LEU A 227 13.91 -3.41 -10.94
C LEU A 227 14.20 -4.25 -12.20
N ALA A 228 13.76 -5.51 -12.24
CA ALA A 228 13.95 -6.37 -13.40
C ALA A 228 13.31 -5.80 -14.67
N ARG A 229 12.09 -5.25 -14.59
CA ARG A 229 11.43 -4.59 -15.73
C ARG A 229 12.16 -3.33 -16.16
N GLY A 230 12.65 -2.54 -15.21
CA GLY A 230 13.45 -1.35 -15.51
C GLY A 230 14.73 -1.69 -16.24
N LEU A 231 15.40 -2.77 -15.83
CA LEU A 231 16.61 -3.28 -16.49
C LEU A 231 16.31 -3.82 -17.89
N ASN A 232 15.20 -4.56 -18.08
CA ASN A 232 14.81 -5.04 -19.41
C ASN A 232 14.40 -3.91 -20.36
N LEU A 233 13.85 -2.80 -19.86
CA LEU A 233 13.57 -1.63 -20.69
C LEU A 233 14.84 -0.87 -21.11
N LEU A 234 15.96 -1.15 -20.45
CA LEU A 234 17.29 -0.62 -20.76
C LEU A 234 18.12 -1.59 -21.59
N GLU A 235 17.54 -2.68 -22.12
CA GLU A 235 18.21 -3.61 -23.03
C GLU A 235 18.70 -2.87 -24.29
N GLY A 236 20.00 -2.57 -24.28
CA GLY A 236 20.87 -2.43 -25.45
C GLY A 236 21.79 -3.66 -25.56
N GLU A 237 22.40 -3.81 -26.74
CA GLU A 237 23.02 -5.01 -27.35
C GLU A 237 24.18 -5.76 -26.61
N ASP A 238 24.23 -5.84 -25.28
CA ASP A 238 25.38 -6.48 -24.58
C ASP A 238 25.08 -7.89 -24.01
N GLU A 239 25.28 -8.93 -24.82
CA GLU A 239 24.97 -10.35 -24.56
C GLU A 239 25.59 -10.99 -23.27
N PHE A 240 26.66 -10.44 -22.70
CA PHE A 240 27.42 -11.12 -21.63
C PHE A 240 26.84 -10.93 -20.21
N MET A 241 26.06 -9.86 -19.99
CA MET A 241 25.46 -9.57 -18.67
C MET A 241 24.15 -10.36 -18.42
N PHE A 242 23.72 -11.20 -19.37
CA PHE A 242 22.39 -11.80 -19.41
C PHE A 242 22.28 -13.25 -18.92
N SER A 243 23.38 -14.02 -18.79
CA SER A 243 23.29 -15.40 -18.28
C SER A 243 22.96 -15.46 -16.78
N CYS A 244 23.49 -14.53 -15.97
CA CYS A 244 23.15 -14.41 -14.55
C CYS A 244 21.78 -13.76 -14.36
N ALA A 245 21.41 -12.80 -15.21
CA ALA A 245 20.10 -12.18 -15.21
C ALA A 245 19.00 -13.21 -15.51
N HIS A 246 19.16 -14.07 -16.52
CA HIS A 246 18.20 -15.13 -16.82
C HIS A 246 18.06 -16.18 -15.71
N CYS A 247 19.17 -16.54 -15.06
CA CYS A 247 19.16 -17.47 -13.93
C CYS A 247 18.44 -16.86 -12.70
N CYS A 248 18.76 -15.60 -12.36
CA CYS A 248 18.06 -14.86 -11.30
C CYS A 248 16.58 -14.64 -11.65
N LEU A 249 16.26 -14.37 -12.92
CA LEU A 249 14.88 -14.22 -13.41
C LEU A 249 14.08 -15.51 -13.31
N ASN A 250 14.69 -16.68 -13.52
CA ASN A 250 14.01 -17.97 -13.35
C ASN A 250 13.78 -18.32 -11.88
N VAL A 251 14.75 -18.06 -11.00
CA VAL A 251 14.56 -18.17 -9.55
C VAL A 251 13.50 -17.16 -9.07
N MET A 252 13.51 -15.95 -9.63
CA MET A 252 12.50 -14.93 -9.38
C MET A 252 11.12 -15.35 -9.89
N ASN A 253 10.99 -15.98 -11.06
CA ASN A 253 9.73 -16.52 -11.58
C ASN A 253 9.17 -17.64 -10.70
N ALA A 254 10.02 -18.54 -10.21
CA ALA A 254 9.61 -19.54 -9.22
C ALA A 254 9.11 -18.86 -7.93
N VAL A 255 9.82 -17.85 -7.44
CA VAL A 255 9.40 -17.04 -6.28
C VAL A 255 8.14 -16.20 -6.57
N PHE A 256 7.91 -15.78 -7.82
CA PHE A 256 6.73 -15.04 -8.25
C PHE A 256 5.46 -15.91 -8.24
N GLU A 257 5.60 -17.21 -8.50
CA GLU A 257 4.51 -18.18 -8.34
C GLU A 257 4.10 -18.31 -6.85
N PHE A 258 5.03 -18.09 -5.91
CA PHE A 258 4.76 -18.11 -4.47
C PHE A 258 4.29 -16.77 -3.89
N GLY A 259 4.85 -15.64 -4.34
CA GLY A 259 4.69 -14.30 -3.78
C GLY A 259 3.75 -13.40 -4.57
N ASN A 260 2.46 -13.76 -4.66
CA ASN A 260 1.46 -12.91 -5.28
C ASN A 260 0.69 -12.10 -4.22
N SER A 261 0.27 -10.86 -4.50
CA SER A 261 -0.51 -10.01 -3.56
C SER A 261 -1.82 -10.69 -3.11
N TRP A 262 -2.26 -11.70 -3.86
CA TRP A 262 -3.43 -12.54 -3.62
C TRP A 262 -3.21 -13.66 -2.59
N ALA A 263 -1.96 -13.91 -2.20
CA ALA A 263 -1.57 -15.03 -1.32
C ALA A 263 -2.23 -15.00 0.07
N PHE A 264 -2.66 -13.83 0.54
CA PHE A 264 -3.31 -13.67 1.84
C PHE A 264 -4.81 -14.01 1.83
N VAL A 265 -5.47 -14.07 0.66
CA VAL A 265 -6.92 -14.24 0.57
C VAL A 265 -7.33 -15.72 0.56
N HIS A 266 -6.54 -16.58 -0.07
CA HIS A 266 -6.58 -18.04 0.06
C HIS A 266 -5.29 -18.57 -0.61
N ALA A 267 -4.71 -19.66 -0.11
CA ALA A 267 -3.43 -20.24 -0.54
C ALA A 267 -3.12 -19.99 -2.03
N SER A 268 -2.14 -19.11 -2.29
CA SER A 268 -1.85 -18.47 -3.59
C SER A 268 -1.93 -19.40 -4.80
N ARG A 269 -1.43 -20.63 -4.68
CA ARG A 269 -1.40 -21.62 -5.76
C ARG A 269 -2.76 -22.17 -6.14
N SER A 270 -3.63 -22.41 -5.16
CA SER A 270 -4.99 -22.92 -5.42
C SER A 270 -5.85 -21.84 -6.07
N THR A 271 -5.72 -20.61 -5.58
CA THR A 271 -6.47 -19.45 -6.06
C THR A 271 -6.05 -19.04 -7.47
N TRP A 272 -4.74 -19.03 -7.77
CA TRP A 272 -4.25 -18.65 -9.08
C TRP A 272 -4.62 -19.66 -10.17
N ARG A 273 -4.55 -20.96 -9.86
CA ARG A 273 -5.03 -22.02 -10.77
C ARG A 273 -6.52 -21.93 -11.06
N GLN A 274 -7.33 -21.50 -10.08
CA GLN A 274 -8.74 -21.23 -10.30
C GLN A 274 -8.96 -20.02 -11.22
N PHE A 275 -8.11 -18.98 -11.13
CA PHE A 275 -8.13 -17.87 -12.08
C PHE A 275 -7.72 -18.30 -13.49
N GLU A 276 -6.70 -19.14 -13.64
CA GLU A 276 -6.29 -19.70 -14.93
C GLU A 276 -7.37 -20.58 -15.57
N GLY A 277 -8.17 -21.27 -14.76
CA GLY A 277 -9.30 -22.06 -15.23
C GLY A 277 -10.45 -21.23 -15.83
N GLN A 278 -10.46 -19.90 -15.66
CA GLN A 278 -11.47 -19.00 -16.22
C GLN A 278 -10.85 -18.08 -17.29
N PRO A 279 -11.28 -18.17 -18.57
CA PRO A 279 -10.71 -17.35 -19.64
C PRO A 279 -10.97 -15.86 -19.38
N GLY A 280 -9.90 -15.05 -19.37
CA GLY A 280 -9.95 -13.59 -19.17
C GLY A 280 -9.82 -13.11 -17.72
N MET A 281 -9.96 -13.98 -16.72
CA MET A 281 -9.88 -13.61 -15.29
C MET A 281 -8.49 -13.10 -14.86
N PRO A 282 -7.36 -13.71 -15.29
CA PRO A 282 -6.03 -13.22 -14.93
C PRO A 282 -5.73 -11.82 -15.52
N ALA A 283 -6.18 -11.56 -16.75
CA ALA A 283 -6.02 -10.26 -17.40
C ALA A 283 -6.89 -9.18 -16.72
N LEU A 284 -8.08 -9.56 -16.25
CA LEU A 284 -8.97 -8.68 -15.52
C LEU A 284 -8.42 -8.31 -14.13
N ALA A 285 -7.84 -9.29 -13.42
CA ALA A 285 -7.19 -9.06 -12.13
C ALA A 285 -5.97 -8.12 -12.27
N ASP A 286 -5.16 -8.30 -13.31
CA ASP A 286 -4.03 -7.40 -13.63
C ASP A 286 -4.50 -6.00 -14.06
N ALA A 287 -5.70 -5.90 -14.62
CA ALA A 287 -6.30 -4.63 -15.01
C ALA A 287 -6.84 -3.82 -13.81
N ASP A 288 -6.94 -4.41 -12.63
CA ASP A 288 -7.47 -3.75 -11.45
C ASP A 288 -6.45 -2.78 -10.83
N ILE A 289 -6.90 -1.53 -10.61
CA ILE A 289 -6.03 -0.45 -10.16
C ILE A 289 -6.13 -0.20 -8.66
N THR A 290 -6.87 -1.04 -7.92
CA THR A 290 -7.15 -0.85 -6.48
C THR A 290 -5.87 -0.75 -5.66
N SER A 291 -4.89 -1.62 -5.92
CA SER A 291 -3.59 -1.57 -5.24
C SER A 291 -2.88 -0.23 -5.45
N SER A 292 -2.85 0.26 -6.69
CA SER A 292 -2.29 1.57 -7.04
C SER A 292 -3.06 2.71 -6.38
N VAL A 293 -4.39 2.65 -6.34
CA VAL A 293 -5.23 3.65 -5.65
C VAL A 293 -4.90 3.68 -4.15
N CYS A 294 -4.85 2.51 -3.49
CA CYS A 294 -4.47 2.41 -2.08
C CYS A 294 -3.05 2.94 -1.80
N PHE A 295 -2.11 2.70 -2.71
CA PHE A 295 -0.75 3.23 -2.63
C PHE A 295 -0.73 4.76 -2.77
N LEU A 296 -1.38 5.30 -3.79
CA LEU A 296 -1.45 6.74 -4.06
C LEU A 296 -2.15 7.49 -2.93
N THR A 297 -3.22 6.94 -2.35
CA THR A 297 -3.84 7.51 -1.14
C THR A 297 -2.83 7.65 0.01
N GLY A 298 -1.97 6.65 0.20
CA GLY A 298 -0.89 6.70 1.19
C GLY A 298 0.14 7.79 0.87
N VAL A 299 0.54 7.91 -0.39
CA VAL A 299 1.50 8.94 -0.83
C VAL A 299 0.92 10.35 -0.65
N THR A 300 -0.33 10.58 -1.04
CA THR A 300 -1.02 11.86 -0.83
C THR A 300 -1.05 12.24 0.65
N SER A 301 -1.40 11.28 1.51
CA SER A 301 -1.41 11.49 2.97
C SER A 301 -0.01 11.83 3.53
N GLY A 302 1.02 11.08 3.12
CA GLY A 302 2.41 11.39 3.47
C GLY A 302 2.81 12.79 3.03
N ALA A 303 2.48 13.19 1.80
CA ALA A 303 2.78 14.53 1.30
C ALA A 303 2.04 15.63 2.08
N LEU A 304 0.78 15.42 2.47
CA LEU A 304 0.06 16.35 3.36
C LEU A 304 0.73 16.49 4.73
N CYS A 305 1.23 15.39 5.30
CA CYS A 305 2.01 15.43 6.54
C CYS A 305 3.29 16.27 6.37
N VAL A 306 3.97 16.18 5.22
CA VAL A 306 5.13 17.03 4.89
C VAL A 306 4.72 18.50 4.79
N ALA A 307 3.60 18.81 4.14
CA ALA A 307 3.13 20.19 4.03
C ALA A 307 2.98 20.85 5.41
N LEU A 308 2.39 20.13 6.36
CA LEU A 308 2.16 20.62 7.72
C LEU A 308 3.46 20.64 8.55
N ALA A 309 4.13 19.49 8.67
CA ALA A 309 5.30 19.35 9.55
C ALA A 309 6.55 20.02 8.97
N GLY A 310 6.75 19.97 7.66
CA GLY A 310 7.84 20.64 6.95
C GLY A 310 7.74 22.15 7.04
N SER A 311 6.55 22.73 6.83
CA SER A 311 6.35 24.18 6.98
C SER A 311 6.56 24.65 8.41
N TRP A 312 6.05 23.91 9.40
CA TRP A 312 6.26 24.23 10.81
C TRP A 312 7.73 24.16 11.22
N THR A 313 8.44 23.12 10.78
CA THR A 313 9.87 22.96 11.10
C THR A 313 10.76 23.93 10.37
N PHE A 314 10.39 24.38 9.17
CA PHE A 314 11.12 25.44 8.51
C PHE A 314 11.13 26.74 9.34
N VAL A 315 10.00 27.07 9.98
CA VAL A 315 9.88 28.27 10.83
C VAL A 315 10.61 28.10 12.17
N THR A 316 10.53 26.93 12.79
CA THR A 316 11.07 26.71 14.14
C THR A 316 12.53 26.22 14.16
N HIS A 317 12.90 25.28 13.28
CA HIS A 317 14.19 24.60 13.29
C HIS A 317 14.66 24.25 11.86
N ARG A 318 15.17 25.26 11.15
CA ARG A 318 15.55 25.18 9.73
C ARG A 318 16.51 24.02 9.39
N HIS A 319 17.45 23.68 10.26
CA HIS A 319 18.43 22.62 9.98
C HIS A 319 17.81 21.20 9.92
N TYR A 320 16.68 20.96 10.59
CA TYR A 320 16.04 19.64 10.67
C TYR A 320 14.88 19.47 9.68
N THR A 321 14.56 20.47 8.86
CA THR A 321 13.39 20.45 7.98
C THR A 321 13.40 19.25 7.02
N ALA A 322 14.56 18.87 6.47
CA ALA A 322 14.66 17.75 5.53
C ALA A 322 14.39 16.39 6.21
N THR A 323 15.03 16.13 7.35
CA THR A 323 14.88 14.86 8.08
C THR A 323 13.48 14.70 8.64
N VAL A 324 12.91 15.79 9.17
CA VAL A 324 11.52 15.82 9.64
C VAL A 324 10.56 15.61 8.49
N SER A 325 10.75 16.25 7.34
CA SER A 325 9.87 16.07 6.18
C SER A 325 9.88 14.61 5.72
N LEU A 326 11.04 13.98 5.63
CA LEU A 326 11.13 12.57 5.26
C LEU A 326 10.44 11.67 6.29
N MET A 327 10.64 11.92 7.59
CA MET A 327 9.96 11.18 8.66
C MET A 327 8.44 11.39 8.62
N ALA A 328 7.98 12.62 8.41
CA ALA A 328 6.57 12.99 8.31
C ALA A 328 5.87 12.28 7.14
N PHE A 329 6.54 12.27 5.98
CA PHE A 329 6.08 11.54 4.80
C PHE A 329 5.91 10.06 5.12
N TYR A 330 6.95 9.46 5.70
CA TYR A 330 6.98 8.03 5.98
C TYR A 330 5.91 7.61 7.00
N VAL A 331 5.76 8.36 8.10
CA VAL A 331 4.72 8.11 9.11
C VAL A 331 3.32 8.25 8.53
N GLY A 332 3.04 9.33 7.78
CA GLY A 332 1.74 9.55 7.14
C GLY A 332 1.39 8.45 6.13
N TYR A 333 2.38 8.03 5.34
CA TYR A 333 2.26 6.92 4.40
C TYR A 333 1.91 5.61 5.11
N LEU A 334 2.66 5.21 6.13
CA LEU A 334 2.46 3.94 6.85
C LEU A 334 1.09 3.88 7.55
N MET A 335 0.68 4.95 8.23
CA MET A 335 -0.63 5.01 8.89
C MET A 335 -1.79 4.83 7.91
N THR A 336 -1.70 5.51 6.77
CA THR A 336 -2.73 5.44 5.73
C THR A 336 -2.73 4.07 5.05
N ARG A 337 -1.56 3.46 4.85
CA ARG A 337 -1.41 2.11 4.31
C ARG A 337 -2.04 1.04 5.20
N ILE A 338 -1.93 1.16 6.52
CA ILE A 338 -2.61 0.26 7.46
C ILE A 338 -4.13 0.46 7.37
N GLY A 339 -4.62 1.71 7.29
CA GLY A 339 -6.05 2.00 7.13
C GLY A 339 -6.64 1.48 5.81
N MET A 340 -5.89 1.57 4.71
CA MET A 340 -6.31 1.09 3.38
C MET A 340 -6.24 -0.44 3.23
N ALA A 341 -5.85 -1.18 4.28
CA ALA A 341 -5.88 -2.64 4.29
C ALA A 341 -7.30 -3.18 4.06
N LEU A 342 -8.28 -2.68 4.81
CA LEU A 342 -9.65 -3.20 4.77
C LEU A 342 -10.27 -3.12 3.35
N PRO A 343 -10.29 -1.95 2.67
CA PRO A 343 -10.84 -1.88 1.31
C PRO A 343 -10.10 -2.77 0.30
N GLN A 344 -8.77 -2.85 0.41
CA GLN A 344 -7.96 -3.70 -0.46
C GLN A 344 -8.27 -5.19 -0.25
N ALA A 345 -8.46 -5.61 1.00
CA ALA A 345 -8.87 -6.97 1.35
C ALA A 345 -10.28 -7.29 0.85
N CYS A 346 -11.20 -6.32 0.85
CA CYS A 346 -12.54 -6.47 0.31
C CYS A 346 -12.50 -6.77 -1.18
N VAL A 347 -11.79 -5.94 -1.97
CA VAL A 347 -11.67 -6.13 -3.42
C VAL A 347 -10.97 -7.45 -3.73
N GLY A 348 -9.86 -7.75 -3.03
CA GLY A 348 -9.17 -9.02 -3.19
C GLY A 348 -10.07 -10.23 -2.92
N CYS A 349 -10.85 -10.18 -1.83
CA CYS A 349 -11.78 -11.24 -1.50
C CYS A 349 -12.93 -11.36 -2.51
N TYR A 350 -13.41 -10.25 -3.06
CA TYR A 350 -14.46 -10.23 -4.06
C TYR A 350 -14.06 -10.98 -5.34
N TYR A 351 -12.85 -10.74 -5.87
CA TYR A 351 -12.32 -11.49 -7.02
C TYR A 351 -12.16 -12.98 -6.73
N VAL A 352 -11.62 -13.34 -5.56
CA VAL A 352 -11.42 -14.74 -5.18
C VAL A 352 -12.75 -15.48 -5.02
N CYS A 353 -13.72 -14.89 -4.32
CA CYS A 353 -15.03 -15.49 -4.14
C CYS A 353 -15.80 -15.62 -5.46
N TYR A 354 -15.62 -14.67 -6.37
CA TYR A 354 -16.19 -14.75 -7.72
C TYR A 354 -15.59 -15.92 -8.51
N ALA A 355 -14.27 -16.13 -8.47
CA ALA A 355 -13.65 -17.26 -9.16
C ALA A 355 -14.06 -18.62 -8.57
N GLU A 356 -14.23 -18.69 -7.25
CA GLU A 356 -14.60 -19.93 -6.57
C GLU A 356 -16.07 -20.33 -6.86
N ASN A 357 -17.01 -19.37 -6.89
CA ASN A 357 -18.42 -19.65 -7.17
C ASN A 357 -19.10 -18.54 -8.01
N PRO A 358 -18.83 -18.47 -9.33
CA PRO A 358 -19.32 -17.39 -10.19
C PRO A 358 -20.84 -17.39 -10.41
N ARG A 359 -21.51 -18.54 -10.19
CA ARG A 359 -22.95 -18.72 -10.38
C ARG A 359 -23.80 -18.42 -9.14
N SER A 360 -23.20 -17.94 -8.05
CA SER A 360 -23.99 -17.63 -6.86
C SER A 360 -24.90 -16.42 -7.11
N ARG A 361 -26.10 -16.40 -6.49
CA ARG A 361 -27.04 -15.26 -6.57
C ARG A 361 -26.43 -13.93 -6.12
N LEU A 362 -25.37 -13.96 -5.32
CA LEU A 362 -24.66 -12.76 -4.86
C LEU A 362 -23.81 -12.11 -5.96
N PHE A 363 -23.52 -12.83 -7.05
CA PHE A 363 -22.70 -12.36 -8.18
C PHE A 363 -23.47 -12.21 -9.50
N GLU A 364 -24.80 -12.32 -9.47
CA GLU A 364 -25.67 -12.22 -10.65
C GLU A 364 -25.51 -10.86 -11.36
N ASP A 365 -25.46 -9.76 -10.59
CA ASP A 365 -25.17 -8.40 -11.08
C ASP A 365 -23.69 -7.99 -10.88
N SER A 366 -22.75 -8.94 -10.96
CA SER A 366 -21.33 -8.61 -10.71
C SER A 366 -20.71 -7.83 -11.88
N PRO A 367 -19.99 -6.72 -11.60
CA PRO A 367 -19.27 -5.97 -12.63
C PRO A 367 -18.15 -6.81 -13.28
N ILE A 368 -17.65 -7.84 -12.57
CA ILE A 368 -16.66 -8.79 -13.07
C ILE A 368 -17.27 -9.64 -14.18
N GLY A 369 -18.45 -10.24 -13.95
CA GLY A 369 -19.14 -11.06 -14.94
C GLY A 369 -19.54 -10.27 -16.19
N GLU A 370 -20.07 -9.05 -16.01
CA GLU A 370 -20.41 -8.17 -17.14
C GLU A 370 -19.18 -7.85 -18.00
N ARG A 371 -18.03 -7.59 -17.36
CA ARG A 371 -16.79 -7.28 -18.07
C ARG A 371 -16.21 -8.51 -18.78
N LEU A 372 -16.31 -9.68 -18.16
CA LEU A 372 -15.86 -10.94 -18.74
C LEU A 372 -16.71 -11.35 -19.95
N ASN A 373 -18.02 -11.12 -19.91
CA ASN A 373 -18.91 -11.37 -21.04
C ASN A 373 -18.61 -10.42 -22.20
N LYS A 374 -18.42 -9.12 -21.92
CA LYS A 374 -17.97 -8.15 -22.93
C LYS A 374 -16.63 -8.54 -23.57
N MET A 375 -15.67 -9.03 -22.79
CA MET A 375 -14.39 -9.54 -23.33
C MET A 375 -14.56 -10.76 -24.25
N LYS A 376 -15.59 -11.58 -24.04
CA LYS A 376 -15.90 -12.72 -24.92
C LYS A 376 -16.63 -12.30 -26.19
N GLU A 377 -17.47 -11.26 -26.11
CA GLU A 377 -18.25 -10.74 -27.23
C GLU A 377 -17.40 -9.90 -28.20
N ASP A 378 -16.52 -9.06 -27.67
CA ASP A 378 -15.72 -8.11 -28.45
C ASP A 378 -14.38 -8.71 -28.97
N GLY A 379 -14.05 -9.98 -28.63
CA GLY A 379 -12.74 -10.60 -28.90
C GLY A 379 -11.61 -10.06 -28.01
N GLU A 380 -10.42 -10.67 -28.04
CA GLU A 380 -9.26 -10.30 -27.18
C GLU A 380 -8.86 -8.81 -27.26
N ASP A 381 -9.34 -8.08 -28.26
CA ASP A 381 -9.09 -6.65 -28.49
C ASP A 381 -9.93 -5.70 -27.60
N ALA A 382 -10.94 -6.22 -26.89
CA ALA A 382 -11.84 -5.47 -26.00
C ALA A 382 -11.18 -4.86 -24.76
N VAL A 383 -9.93 -5.23 -24.47
CA VAL A 383 -9.24 -4.75 -23.27
C VAL A 383 -8.85 -3.28 -23.43
N GLY A 384 -8.72 -2.75 -24.66
CA GLY A 384 -8.17 -1.41 -24.88
C GLY A 384 -6.78 -1.23 -24.25
N VAL A 385 -6.07 -2.35 -24.09
CA VAL A 385 -4.87 -2.53 -23.27
C VAL A 385 -4.10 -3.68 -23.89
N ALA A 386 -2.89 -3.41 -24.36
CA ALA A 386 -1.91 -4.46 -24.55
C ALA A 386 -1.77 -5.21 -23.22
N PRO A 387 -1.91 -6.54 -23.16
CA PRO A 387 -1.56 -7.29 -21.96
C PRO A 387 -0.19 -6.81 -21.51
N THR A 388 -0.01 -6.57 -20.21
CA THR A 388 1.35 -6.46 -19.65
C THR A 388 2.11 -7.64 -20.22
N PRO A 389 3.21 -7.44 -20.97
CA PRO A 389 3.92 -8.55 -21.59
C PRO A 389 4.39 -9.45 -20.46
N ARG A 390 3.66 -10.54 -20.23
CA ARG A 390 4.10 -11.65 -19.43
C ARG A 390 4.97 -12.46 -20.38
N PHE A 391 6.14 -12.85 -19.90
CA PHE A 391 6.99 -13.77 -20.65
C PHE A 391 6.11 -14.93 -21.13
N PRO A 392 6.13 -15.25 -22.44
CA PRO A 392 5.45 -16.43 -22.91
C PRO A 392 5.97 -17.60 -22.08
N HIS A 393 5.07 -18.36 -21.46
CA HIS A 393 5.45 -19.66 -20.93
C HIS A 393 6.01 -20.42 -22.13
N GLN A 394 7.32 -20.63 -22.15
CA GLN A 394 7.92 -21.61 -23.03
C GLN A 394 7.22 -22.91 -22.66
N HIS A 395 6.31 -23.36 -23.53
CA HIS A 395 5.89 -24.74 -23.56
C HIS A 395 7.18 -25.53 -23.66
N VAL A 396 7.57 -26.17 -22.56
CA VAL A 396 8.55 -27.25 -22.59
C VAL A 396 7.86 -28.33 -23.41
N SER A 397 8.11 -28.31 -24.72
CA SER A 397 7.83 -29.42 -25.60
C SER A 397 8.56 -30.61 -25.00
N ALA A 398 7.77 -31.54 -24.47
CA ALA A 398 8.28 -32.85 -24.10
C ALA A 398 8.85 -33.49 -25.37
N ALA A 399 10.17 -33.69 -25.37
CA ALA A 399 10.86 -34.65 -26.22
C ALA A 399 11.47 -35.70 -25.29
#